data_AF-A0A2V3W276-F1
#
_entry.id   AF-A0A2V3W276-F1
#
_cell.length_a   1.000
_cell.length_b   1.000
_cell.length_c   1.000
_cell.angle_alpha   90.00
_cell.angle_beta   90.00
_cell.angle_gamma   90.00
#
_symmetry.space_group_name_H-M   'P 1'
#
loop_
_entity.id
_entity.type
_entity.pdbx_description
1 polymer ?
#
loop_
_entity_poly.entity_id
_entity_poly.type
_entity_poly.pdbx_seq_one_letter_code
_entity_poly.pdbx_strand_id
1 'polypeptide(L)'
;MLVNKAYKFRIYPNSEQETLIAKTIGCSRFVFNHFLSVGNDTYKKTGKGLSDYACSSQLPKLKKEYEWLKEVDSIAIQTSVKHLALREWLCPTCPTHHDRDLNASKNSEAEAIRLLTEGTSEIA
;
A
#
# COMPACT_ATOMS: atom_id res chain seq x y z
N MET A 1 26.94 -10.28 27.27
CA MET A 1 25.63 -10.61 26.67
C MET A 1 24.95 -9.29 26.31
N LEU A 2 24.73 -9.01 25.03
CA LEU A 2 24.05 -7.78 24.60
C LEU A 2 22.55 -7.93 24.89
N VAL A 3 21.99 -7.01 25.68
CA VAL A 3 20.55 -6.96 25.98
C VAL A 3 19.93 -5.89 25.10
N ASN A 4 19.16 -6.30 24.08
CA ASN A 4 18.40 -5.38 23.25
C ASN A 4 17.13 -4.95 24.01
N LYS A 5 16.96 -3.64 24.21
CA LYS A 5 15.75 -3.06 24.81
C LYS A 5 14.88 -2.47 23.70
N ALA A 6 13.58 -2.77 23.74
CA ALA A 6 12.58 -2.15 22.87
C ALA A 6 11.55 -1.42 23.73
N TYR A 7 11.06 -0.29 23.22
CA TYR A 7 10.05 0.53 23.91
C TYR A 7 8.83 0.69 23.01
N LYS A 8 7.64 0.69 23.62
CA LYS A 8 6.36 0.92 22.94
C LYS A 8 5.79 2.26 23.38
N PHE A 9 5.57 3.16 22.43
CA PHE A 9 4.99 4.48 22.68
C PHE A 9 3.80 4.71 21.75
N ARG A 10 2.82 5.47 22.24
CA ARG A 10 1.77 6.07 21.39
C ARG A 10 2.29 7.42 20.91
N ILE A 11 2.21 7.67 19.61
CA ILE A 11 2.51 8.98 19.03
C ILE A 11 1.28 9.89 19.13
N TYR A 12 1.52 11.19 19.32
CA TYR A 12 0.50 12.25 19.29
C TYR A 12 0.97 13.31 18.29
N PRO A 13 0.69 13.14 16.99
CA PRO A 13 1.16 14.05 15.98
C PRO A 13 0.49 15.42 16.09
N ASN A 14 1.21 16.48 15.73
CA ASN A 14 0.60 17.78 15.48
C ASN A 14 -0.01 17.83 14.06
N SER A 15 -0.70 18.92 13.74
CA SER A 15 -1.41 19.05 12.45
C SER A 15 -0.50 18.92 11.21
N GLU A 16 0.74 19.40 11.28
CA GLU A 16 1.70 19.26 10.18
C GLU A 16 2.14 17.80 10.00
N GLN A 17 2.37 17.10 11.11
CA GLN A 17 2.74 15.69 11.12
C GLN A 17 1.60 14.80 10.65
N GLU A 18 0.36 15.06 11.06
CA GLU A 18 -0.84 14.37 10.56
C GLU A 18 -0.95 14.51 9.05
N THR A 19 -0.76 15.74 8.55
CA THR A 19 -0.76 16.04 7.11
C THR A 19 0.33 15.25 6.39
N LEU A 20 1.56 15.25 6.91
CA LEU A 20 2.68 14.52 6.31
C LEU A 20 2.47 13.00 6.32
N ILE A 21 1.91 12.44 7.40
CA ILE A 21 1.55 11.03 7.49
C ILE A 21 0.49 10.69 6.44
N ALA A 22 -0.57 11.49 6.33
CA ALA A 22 -1.63 11.28 5.34
C ALA A 22 -1.08 11.36 3.91
N LYS A 23 -0.24 12.35 3.60
CA LYS A 23 0.46 12.46 2.31
C LYS A 23 1.33 11.24 2.05
N THR A 24 2.10 10.78 3.03
CA THR A 24 3.00 9.62 2.90
C THR A 24 2.23 8.35 2.60
N ILE A 25 1.13 8.10 3.31
CA ILE A 25 0.23 6.97 3.05
C ILE A 25 -0.40 7.09 1.67
N GLY A 26 -0.88 8.27 1.30
CA GLY A 26 -1.49 8.55 0.00
C GLY A 26 -0.52 8.29 -1.17
N CYS A 27 0.71 8.80 -1.08
CA CYS A 27 1.77 8.58 -2.07
C CYS A 27 2.13 7.10 -2.18
N SER A 28 2.28 6.41 -1.04
CA SER A 28 2.59 4.98 -1.01
C SER A 28 1.49 4.16 -1.69
N ARG A 29 0.22 4.45 -1.37
CA ARG A 29 -0.95 3.82 -1.99
C ARG A 29 -1.01 4.07 -3.50
N PHE A 30 -0.77 5.30 -3.94
CA PHE A 30 -0.77 5.65 -5.36
C PHE A 30 0.30 4.87 -6.12
N VAL A 31 1.55 4.88 -5.62
CA VAL A 31 2.68 4.21 -6.27
C VAL A 31 2.43 2.70 -6.35
N PHE A 32 1.94 2.10 -5.28
CA PHE A 32 1.57 0.68 -5.26
C PHE A 32 0.52 0.37 -6.33
N ASN A 33 -0.59 1.11 -6.36
CA ASN A 33 -1.69 0.89 -7.30
C ASN A 33 -1.27 1.15 -8.76
N HIS A 34 -0.44 2.17 -8.99
CA HIS A 34 0.10 2.47 -10.31
C HIS A 34 0.89 1.26 -10.86
N PHE A 35 1.87 0.76 -10.11
CA PHE A 35 2.68 -0.38 -10.58
C PHE A 35 1.91 -1.71 -10.56
N LEU A 36 0.91 -1.87 -9.71
CA LEU A 36 -0.03 -3.00 -9.78
C LEU A 36 -0.79 -3.00 -11.12
N SER A 37 -1.31 -1.83 -11.53
CA SER A 37 -1.99 -1.67 -12.82
C SER A 37 -1.05 -1.96 -13.99
N VAL A 38 0.14 -1.38 -13.99
CA VAL A 38 1.16 -1.61 -15.05
C VAL A 38 1.56 -3.09 -15.11
N GLY A 39 1.70 -3.75 -13.96
CA GLY A 39 1.99 -5.17 -13.87
C GLY A 39 0.87 -6.03 -14.47
N ASN A 40 -0.38 -5.73 -14.13
CA ASN A 40 -1.56 -6.42 -14.67
C ASN A 40 -1.65 -6.27 -16.19
N ASP A 41 -1.44 -5.06 -16.72
CA ASP A 41 -1.49 -4.80 -18.16
C ASP A 41 -0.34 -5.46 -18.91
N THR A 42 0.86 -5.46 -18.33
CA THR A 42 2.03 -6.17 -18.89
C THR A 42 1.78 -7.67 -18.95
N TYR A 43 1.22 -8.25 -17.89
CA TYR A 43 0.90 -9.67 -17.84
C TYR A 43 -0.15 -10.05 -18.87
N LYS A 44 -1.24 -9.27 -19.02
CA LYS A 44 -2.27 -9.50 -20.05
C LYS A 44 -1.68 -9.51 -21.46
N LYS A 45 -0.69 -8.65 -21.75
CA LYS A 45 -0.10 -8.50 -23.08
C LYS A 45 0.98 -9.55 -23.39
N THR A 46 1.75 -9.97 -22.38
CA THR A 46 3.00 -10.73 -22.60
C THR A 46 3.02 -12.09 -21.90
N GLY A 47 2.07 -12.36 -20.99
CA GLY A 47 2.09 -13.51 -20.08
C GLY A 47 3.19 -13.45 -19.01
N LYS A 48 3.96 -12.35 -18.93
CA LYS A 48 5.08 -12.18 -18.00
C LYS A 48 4.79 -11.08 -16.99
N GLY A 49 5.17 -11.32 -15.73
CA GLY A 49 5.08 -10.33 -14.67
C GLY A 49 6.14 -9.23 -14.82
N LEU A 50 5.92 -8.12 -14.11
CA LEU A 50 6.87 -7.02 -14.04
C LEU A 50 7.85 -7.25 -12.87
N SER A 51 9.14 -7.04 -13.09
CA SER A 51 10.14 -7.17 -12.04
C SER A 51 10.23 -5.92 -11.15
N ASP A 52 10.65 -6.11 -9.90
CA ASP A 52 10.89 -5.01 -8.96
C ASP A 52 11.88 -3.96 -9.52
N TYR A 53 12.94 -4.44 -10.20
CA TYR A 53 13.89 -3.58 -10.88
C TYR A 53 13.24 -2.74 -12.00
N ALA A 54 12.35 -3.36 -12.80
CA ALA A 54 11.63 -2.66 -13.86
C ALA A 54 10.69 -1.58 -13.31
N CYS A 55 10.03 -1.83 -12.17
CA CYS A 55 9.22 -0.81 -11.49
C CYS A 55 10.11 0.31 -10.90
N SER A 56 11.17 -0.07 -10.19
CA SER A 56 12.08 0.86 -9.50
C SER A 56 12.76 1.82 -10.48
N SER A 57 13.17 1.34 -11.65
CA SER A 57 13.77 2.16 -12.71
C SER A 57 12.80 3.17 -13.34
N GLN A 58 11.50 2.92 -13.29
CA GLN A 58 10.47 3.86 -13.79
C GLN A 58 10.10 4.94 -12.76
N LEU A 59 10.39 4.70 -11.47
CA LEU A 59 10.01 5.60 -10.39
C LEU A 59 10.55 7.04 -10.54
N PRO A 60 11.80 7.29 -10.99
CA PRO A 60 12.28 8.65 -11.24
C PRO A 60 11.47 9.39 -12.31
N LYS A 61 11.01 8.69 -13.36
CA LYS A 61 10.14 9.28 -14.39
C LYS A 61 8.78 9.61 -13.79
N LEU A 62 8.19 8.69 -13.03
CA LEU A 62 6.90 8.88 -12.37
C LEU A 62 6.91 10.09 -11.43
N LYS A 63 8.00 10.31 -10.67
CA LYS A 63 8.17 11.48 -9.79
C LYS A 63 8.30 12.81 -10.56
N LYS A 64 8.70 12.79 -11.83
CA LYS A 64 8.71 14.00 -12.69
C LYS A 64 7.32 14.31 -13.23
N GLU A 65 6.51 13.29 -13.50
CA GLU A 65 5.13 13.44 -13.95
C GLU A 65 4.20 13.86 -12.81
N TYR A 66 4.45 13.33 -11.61
CA TYR A 66 3.68 13.60 -10.40
C TYR A 66 4.59 14.23 -9.34
N GLU A 67 4.79 15.54 -9.43
CA GLU A 67 5.74 16.28 -8.58
C GLU A 67 5.43 16.16 -7.08
N TRP A 68 4.16 16.01 -6.72
CA TRP A 68 3.70 15.81 -5.33
C TRP A 68 4.26 14.52 -4.68
N LEU A 69 4.74 13.55 -5.47
CA LEU A 69 5.48 12.39 -4.96
C LEU A 69 6.84 12.76 -4.34
N LYS A 70 7.31 13.99 -4.52
CA LYS A 70 8.54 14.49 -3.89
C LYS A 70 8.29 15.18 -2.54
N GLU A 71 7.03 15.37 -2.15
CA GLU A 71 6.66 15.98 -0.86
C GLU A 71 6.89 15.05 0.34
N VAL A 72 7.10 13.76 0.10
CA VAL A 72 7.24 12.72 1.13
C VAL A 72 8.59 12.02 1.02
N ASP A 73 8.96 11.32 2.09
CA ASP A 73 10.21 10.58 2.12
C ASP A 73 10.32 9.55 0.97
N SER A 74 11.51 9.50 0.37
CA SER A 74 11.75 8.67 -0.80
C SER A 74 11.75 7.17 -0.49
N ILE A 75 12.06 6.78 0.75
CA ILE A 75 12.11 5.38 1.20
C ILE A 75 10.70 4.82 1.28
N ALA A 76 9.71 5.59 1.74
CA ALA A 76 8.31 5.17 1.78
C ALA A 76 7.80 4.77 0.38
N ILE A 77 8.12 5.58 -0.63
CA ILE A 77 7.74 5.33 -2.02
C ILE A 77 8.49 4.12 -2.60
N GLN A 78 9.80 4.03 -2.40
CA GLN A 78 10.59 2.89 -2.89
C GLN A 78 10.15 1.57 -2.25
N THR A 79 9.83 1.60 -0.96
CA THR A 79 9.32 0.44 -0.22
C THR A 79 7.97 -0.02 -0.75
N SER A 80 7.11 0.91 -1.19
CA SER A 80 5.83 0.58 -1.81
C SER A 80 6.00 -0.24 -3.09
N VAL A 81 7.04 0.02 -3.88
CA VAL A 81 7.39 -0.78 -5.06
C VAL A 81 7.83 -2.19 -4.67
N LYS A 82 8.71 -2.31 -3.67
CA LYS A 82 9.20 -3.60 -3.17
C LYS A 82 8.07 -4.48 -2.62
N HIS A 83 7.10 -3.86 -1.94
CA HIS A 83 5.94 -4.57 -1.40
C HIS A 83 5.02 -5.15 -2.48
N LEU A 84 5.13 -4.71 -3.74
CA LEU A 84 4.33 -5.27 -4.84
C LEU A 84 4.64 -6.75 -5.09
N ALA A 85 5.88 -7.18 -4.82
CA ALA A 85 6.31 -8.57 -4.94
C ALA A 85 5.79 -9.45 -3.79
N LEU A 86 5.39 -8.86 -2.66
CA LEU A 86 4.80 -9.59 -1.54
C LEU A 86 3.36 -9.94 -1.89
N ARG A 87 3.13 -11.21 -2.27
CA ARG A 87 1.78 -11.75 -2.51
C ARG A 87 1.26 -12.52 -1.31
N GLU A 88 2.15 -13.21 -0.62
CA GLU A 88 1.83 -14.13 0.45
C GLU A 88 2.64 -13.77 1.69
N TRP A 89 2.01 -13.84 2.87
CA TRP A 89 2.71 -13.65 4.14
C TRP A 89 2.05 -14.42 5.28
N LEU A 90 2.85 -14.77 6.29
CA LEU A 90 2.37 -15.27 7.56
C LEU A 90 2.11 -14.09 8.51
N CYS A 91 0.91 -14.00 9.06
CA CYS A 91 0.59 -13.00 10.07
C CYS A 91 1.41 -13.27 11.34
N PRO A 92 2.17 -12.29 11.86
CA PRO A 92 2.99 -12.48 13.05
C PRO A 92 2.16 -12.66 14.33
N THR A 93 0.87 -12.34 14.31
CA THR A 93 -0.01 -12.32 15.50
C THR A 93 -0.96 -13.52 15.57
N CYS A 94 -1.51 -13.98 14.45
CA CYS A 94 -2.55 -15.04 14.40
C CYS A 94 -2.14 -16.30 13.62
N PRO A 95 -0.83 -16.54 13.43
CA PRO A 95 -0.19 -17.47 12.47
C PRO A 95 -0.85 -17.76 11.11
N THR A 96 -1.82 -16.94 10.68
CA THR A 96 -2.59 -17.20 9.47
C THR A 96 -1.78 -16.85 8.24
N HIS A 97 -1.81 -17.72 7.23
CA HIS A 97 -1.29 -17.42 5.91
C HIS A 97 -2.28 -16.53 5.15
N HIS A 98 -1.80 -15.39 4.69
CA HIS A 98 -2.59 -14.44 3.90
C HIS A 98 -2.08 -14.40 2.48
N ASP A 99 -3.02 -14.36 1.54
CA ASP A 99 -2.78 -13.95 0.15
C ASP A 99 -3.37 -12.54 -0.04
N ARG A 100 -2.59 -11.69 -0.70
CA ARG A 100 -2.93 -10.28 -0.93
C ARG A 100 -4.23 -10.14 -1.73
N ASP A 101 -4.39 -10.91 -2.78
CA ASP A 101 -5.51 -10.78 -3.71
C ASP A 101 -6.80 -11.32 -3.04
N LEU A 102 -6.70 -12.40 -2.26
CA LEU A 102 -7.78 -12.87 -1.39
C LEU A 102 -8.18 -11.82 -0.33
N ASN A 103 -7.20 -11.18 0.33
CA ASN A 103 -7.49 -10.13 1.31
C ASN A 103 -8.11 -8.88 0.65
N ALA A 104 -7.67 -8.51 -0.55
CA ALA A 104 -8.29 -7.44 -1.32
C ALA A 104 -9.75 -7.75 -1.63
N SER A 105 -10.06 -8.98 -2.06
CA SER A 105 -11.44 -9.43 -2.28
C SER A 105 -12.30 -9.31 -1.02
N LYS A 106 -11.80 -9.77 0.13
CA LYS A 106 -12.51 -9.67 1.42
C LYS A 106 -12.77 -8.22 1.82
N ASN A 107 -11.81 -7.33 1.61
CA ASN A 107 -11.97 -5.91 1.91
C ASN A 107 -12.99 -5.25 0.98
N SER A 108 -12.96 -5.57 -0.31
CA SER A 108 -13.95 -5.08 -1.27
C SER A 108 -15.37 -5.57 -0.95
N GLU A 109 -15.51 -6.84 -0.53
CA GLU A 109 -16.79 -7.41 -0.09
C GLU A 109 -17.29 -6.73 1.18
N ALA A 110 -16.43 -6.57 2.19
CA ALA A 110 -16.78 -5.89 3.43
C ALA A 110 -17.24 -4.44 3.20
N GLU A 111 -16.56 -3.72 2.31
CA GLU A 111 -16.94 -2.35 1.93
C GLU A 111 -18.26 -2.30 1.17
N ALA A 112 -18.50 -3.24 0.25
CA ALA A 112 -19.79 -3.34 -0.44
C ALA A 112 -20.94 -3.61 0.54
N ILE A 113 -20.74 -4.53 1.50
CA ILE A 113 -21.72 -4.80 2.56
C ILE A 113 -21.96 -3.54 3.40
N ARG A 114 -20.90 -2.82 3.81
CA ARG A 114 -21.00 -1.58 4.60
C ARG A 114 -21.90 -0.56 3.90
N LEU A 115 -21.64 -0.28 2.62
CA LEU A 115 -22.43 0.67 1.82
C LEU A 115 -23.90 0.26 1.69
N LEU A 116 -24.17 -1.04 1.54
CA LEU A 116 -25.54 -1.56 1.50
C LEU A 116 -26.25 -1.40 2.86
N THR A 117 -25.54 -1.62 3.97
CA THR A 117 -26.11 -1.47 5.33
C THR A 117 -26.33 -0.02 5.73
N GLU A 118 -25.43 0.90 5.35
CA GLU A 118 -25.59 2.35 5.59
C GLU A 118 -26.81 2.92 4.84
N GLY A 119 -27.09 2.42 3.63
CA GLY A 119 -28.29 2.79 2.86
C GLY A 119 -29.62 2.26 3.44
N THR A 120 -29.59 1.20 4.25
CA THR A 120 -30.81 0.66 4.89
C THR A 120 -31.23 1.41 6.16
N SER A 121 -30.33 2.17 6.78
CA SER A 121 -30.62 2.98 7.97
C SER A 121 -31.39 4.27 7.70
N GLU A 122 -31.48 4.73 6.44
CA GLU A 122 -32.23 5.94 6.06
C GLU A 122 -33.70 5.66 5.68
N ILE A 123 -34.12 4.39 5.64
CA ILE A 123 -35.49 3.96 5.25
C ILE A 123 -36.32 3.51 6.47
N ALA A 124 -35.79 3.64 7.69
CA ALA A 124 -36.49 3.27 8.94
C ALA A 124 -36.94 4.50 9.74
#